data_AF-A0A959XRZ5-F1
#
_entry.id   AF-A0A959XRZ5-F1
#
_cell.length_a   1.000
_cell.length_b   1.000
_cell.length_c   1.000
_cell.angle_alpha   90.00
_cell.angle_beta   90.00
_cell.angle_gamma   90.00
#
_symmetry.space_group_name_H-M   'P 1'
#
loop_
_entity.id
_entity.type
_entity.pdbx_description
1 polymer ?
#
loop_
_entity_poly.entity_id
_entity_poly.type
_entity_poly.pdbx_seq_one_letter_code
_entity_poly.pdbx_strand_id
1 'polypeptide(L)'
;MSPAIDSEYELVELPAMELLHQLGWELATGKEEQFGEQGTLGRQNVREVVLVPRLRAALHRLNPEAPPEAIEQAVVEVVRDRSTKSLVDANQEVWNLLRDG
;
A
#
# COMPACT_ATOMS: atom_id res chain seq x y z
N MET A 1 -43.40 0.58 -2.17
CA MET A 1 -42.00 1.04 -2.13
C MET A 1 -41.22 -0.06 -1.42
N SER A 2 -40.36 -0.79 -2.13
CA SER A 2 -39.43 -1.72 -1.47
C SER A 2 -38.44 -0.91 -0.61
N PRO A 3 -38.04 -1.40 0.57
CA PRO A 3 -36.97 -0.77 1.32
C PRO A 3 -35.70 -0.88 0.48
N ALA A 4 -34.97 0.23 0.32
CA ALA A 4 -33.61 0.17 -0.20
C ALA A 4 -32.82 -0.74 0.74
N ILE A 5 -32.35 -1.87 0.21
CA ILE A 5 -31.36 -2.67 0.92
C ILE A 5 -30.05 -1.94 0.65
N ASP A 6 -29.73 -0.99 1.51
CA ASP A 6 -28.45 -0.29 1.45
C ASP A 6 -27.34 -1.32 1.70
N SER A 7 -26.43 -1.45 0.74
CA SER A 7 -25.33 -2.43 0.79
C SER A 7 -24.23 -2.02 1.77
N GLU A 8 -23.37 -2.96 2.20
CA GLU A 8 -22.17 -2.62 3.02
C GLU A 8 -21.28 -1.59 2.30
N TYR A 9 -21.24 -1.65 0.96
CA TYR A 9 -20.57 -0.65 0.13
C TYR A 9 -21.14 0.76 0.35
N GLU A 10 -22.47 0.91 0.37
CA GLU A 10 -23.14 2.20 0.53
C GLU A 10 -23.11 2.71 1.97
N LEU A 11 -23.25 1.83 2.95
CA LEU A 11 -23.33 2.22 4.36
C LEU A 11 -21.98 2.36 5.06
N VAL A 12 -20.93 1.72 4.55
CA VAL A 12 -19.63 1.63 5.23
C VAL A 12 -18.48 2.08 4.33
N GLU A 13 -18.32 1.44 3.17
CA GLU A 13 -17.15 1.70 2.30
C GLU A 13 -17.16 3.13 1.74
N LEU A 14 -18.28 3.57 1.15
CA LEU A 14 -18.43 4.91 0.58
C LEU A 14 -18.21 6.02 1.62
N PRO A 15 -18.89 6.03 2.79
CA PRO A 15 -18.64 7.05 3.81
C PRO A 15 -17.19 7.06 4.32
N ALA A 16 -16.55 5.88 4.45
CA ALA A 16 -15.15 5.79 4.88
C ALA A 16 -14.20 6.37 3.83
N MET A 17 -14.45 6.09 2.54
CA MET A 17 -13.70 6.68 1.43
C MET A 17 -13.86 8.20 1.39
N GLU A 18 -15.07 8.72 1.54
CA GLU A 18 -15.33 10.17 1.58
C GLU A 18 -14.60 10.84 2.74
N LEU A 19 -14.60 10.23 3.93
CA LEU A 19 -13.87 10.74 5.09
C LEU A 19 -12.35 10.77 4.82
N LEU A 20 -11.79 9.68 4.29
CA LEU A 20 -10.37 9.63 3.94
C LEU A 20 -10.01 10.68 2.89
N HIS A 21 -10.88 10.88 1.90
CA HIS A 21 -10.68 11.92 0.90
C HIS A 21 -10.65 13.32 1.51
N GLN A 22 -11.55 13.63 2.44
CA GLN A 22 -11.55 14.89 3.19
C GLN A 22 -10.29 15.08 4.04
N LEU A 23 -9.67 14.00 4.51
CA LEU A 23 -8.38 13.99 5.21
C LEU A 23 -7.17 14.10 4.27
N GLY A 24 -7.39 14.26 2.97
CA GLY A 24 -6.34 14.42 1.96
C GLY A 24 -5.79 13.11 1.40
N TRP A 25 -6.45 11.98 1.63
CA TRP A 25 -6.08 10.72 1.00
C TRP A 25 -6.58 10.66 -0.44
N GLU A 26 -5.73 10.13 -1.32
CA GLU A 26 -6.11 9.82 -2.69
C GLU A 26 -6.89 8.51 -2.73
N LEU A 27 -8.07 8.51 -3.35
CA LEU A 27 -8.87 7.32 -3.55
C LEU A 27 -8.48 6.65 -4.87
N ALA A 28 -8.25 5.34 -4.83
CA ALA A 28 -7.97 4.53 -6.00
C ALA A 28 -8.79 3.23 -5.94
N THR A 29 -9.36 2.81 -7.07
CA THR A 29 -10.08 1.54 -7.18
C THR A 29 -9.17 0.47 -7.77
N GLY A 30 -9.15 -0.71 -7.14
CA GLY A 30 -8.50 -1.91 -7.68
C GLY A 30 -9.43 -2.77 -8.53
N LYS A 31 -10.73 -2.43 -8.65
CA LYS A 31 -11.74 -3.29 -9.32
C LYS A 31 -11.42 -3.53 -10.80
N GLU A 32 -10.87 -2.52 -11.45
CA GLU A 32 -10.52 -2.54 -12.88
C GLU A 32 -8.99 -2.49 -13.08
N GLU A 33 -8.23 -2.92 -12.06
CA GLU A 33 -6.77 -2.90 -12.15
C GLU A 33 -6.27 -3.81 -13.28
N GLN A 34 -5.38 -3.25 -14.09
CA GLN A 34 -4.58 -4.03 -15.04
C GLN A 34 -3.25 -4.40 -14.38
N PHE A 35 -2.88 -5.68 -14.46
CA PHE A 35 -1.62 -6.21 -13.93
C PHE A 35 -0.52 -6.22 -15.00
N GLY A 36 0.73 -6.24 -14.55
CA GLY A 36 1.91 -6.38 -15.41
C GLY A 36 2.81 -5.14 -15.38
N GLU A 37 3.84 -5.12 -16.23
CA GLU A 37 4.84 -4.05 -16.28
C GLU A 37 4.23 -2.66 -16.56
N GLN A 38 3.16 -2.61 -17.36
CA GLN A 38 2.38 -1.40 -17.66
C GLN A 38 1.05 -1.36 -16.88
N GLY A 39 0.98 -2.08 -15.76
CA GLY A 39 -0.20 -2.20 -14.94
C GLY A 39 -0.54 -0.91 -14.19
N THR A 40 -1.83 -0.69 -13.95
CA THR A 40 -2.37 0.58 -13.41
C THR A 40 -1.86 0.96 -12.02
N LEU A 41 -1.69 -0.01 -11.11
CA LEU A 41 -1.18 0.23 -9.75
C LEU A 41 0.21 -0.38 -9.52
N GLY A 42 0.77 -1.04 -10.53
CA GLY A 42 2.13 -1.58 -10.52
C GLY A 42 2.28 -3.02 -10.02
N ARG A 43 1.18 -3.72 -9.71
CA ARG A 43 1.22 -5.15 -9.37
C ARG A 43 1.38 -6.02 -10.61
N GLN A 44 2.13 -7.11 -10.47
CA GLN A 44 2.22 -8.15 -11.51
C GLN A 44 1.09 -9.17 -11.42
N ASN A 45 0.47 -9.32 -10.24
CA ASN A 45 -0.68 -10.20 -10.03
C ASN A 45 -1.42 -9.86 -8.73
N VAL A 46 -2.59 -10.46 -8.54
CA VAL A 46 -3.48 -10.25 -7.38
C VAL A 46 -2.89 -10.64 -6.01
N ARG A 47 -1.82 -11.45 -5.96
CA ARG A 47 -1.23 -11.90 -4.68
C ARG A 47 -0.27 -10.86 -4.10
N GLU A 48 0.15 -9.89 -4.89
CA GLU A 48 1.06 -8.84 -4.42
C GLU A 48 0.30 -7.85 -3.54
N VAL A 49 0.71 -7.77 -2.27
CA VAL A 49 0.07 -6.89 -1.28
C VAL A 49 0.76 -5.52 -1.16
N VAL A 50 1.94 -5.37 -1.77
CA VAL A 50 2.71 -4.11 -1.77
C VAL A 50 2.70 -3.49 -3.16
N LEU A 51 2.36 -2.19 -3.24
CA LEU A 51 2.47 -1.40 -4.46
C LEU A 51 3.90 -0.86 -4.59
N VAL A 52 4.83 -1.70 -5.08
CA VAL A 52 6.27 -1.40 -5.10
C VAL A 52 6.61 -0.07 -5.80
N PRO A 53 6.03 0.31 -6.95
CA PRO A 53 6.32 1.61 -7.56
C PRO A 53 5.95 2.80 -6.68
N ARG A 54 4.83 2.72 -5.94
CA ARG A 54 4.42 3.76 -4.98
C ARG A 54 5.34 3.78 -3.76
N LEU A 55 5.75 2.62 -3.25
CA LEU A 55 6.72 2.53 -2.15
C LEU A 55 8.05 3.19 -2.55
N ARG A 56 8.59 2.86 -3.73
CA ARG A 56 9.83 3.45 -4.25
C ARG A 56 9.72 4.97 -4.39
N ALA A 57 8.63 5.45 -4.99
CA ALA A 57 8.38 6.90 -5.11
C ALA A 57 8.29 7.59 -3.74
N ALA A 58 7.65 6.96 -2.76
CA ALA A 58 7.59 7.47 -1.40
C ALA A 58 8.97 7.51 -0.72
N LEU A 59 9.78 6.45 -0.87
CA LEU A 59 11.13 6.38 -0.33
C LEU A 59 12.04 7.48 -0.93
N HIS A 60 11.97 7.72 -2.24
CA HIS A 60 12.67 8.84 -2.87
C HIS A 60 12.21 10.20 -2.33
N ARG A 61 10.90 10.40 -2.20
CA ARG A 61 10.32 11.67 -1.70
C ARG A 61 10.75 11.95 -0.25
N LEU A 62 10.80 10.92 0.58
CA LEU A 62 11.15 11.04 2.00
C LEU A 62 12.66 11.15 2.22
N ASN A 63 13.48 10.61 1.31
CA ASN A 63 14.94 10.57 1.42
C ASN A 63 15.61 11.17 0.17
N PRO A 64 15.46 12.49 -0.09
CA PRO A 64 15.92 13.12 -1.33
C PRO A 64 17.44 13.08 -1.54
N GLU A 65 18.22 12.92 -0.47
CA GLU A 65 19.69 12.85 -0.51
C GLU A 65 20.22 11.42 -0.57
N ALA A 66 19.36 10.41 -0.43
CA ALA A 66 19.79 9.02 -0.45
C ALA A 66 20.20 8.59 -1.87
N PRO A 67 21.29 7.83 -2.01
CA PRO A 67 21.69 7.30 -3.31
C PRO A 67 20.65 6.30 -3.82
N PRO A 68 20.43 6.18 -5.14
CA PRO A 68 19.44 5.27 -5.72
C PRO A 68 19.59 3.82 -5.24
N GLU A 69 20.81 3.35 -5.05
CA GLU A 69 21.11 1.99 -4.58
C GLU A 69 20.58 1.75 -3.15
N ALA A 70 20.63 2.76 -2.28
CA ALA A 70 20.07 2.66 -0.93
C ALA A 70 18.54 2.60 -0.96
N ILE A 71 17.90 3.30 -1.90
CA ILE A 71 16.44 3.22 -2.09
C ILE A 71 16.04 1.80 -2.53
N GLU A 72 16.74 1.22 -3.50
CA GLU A 72 16.43 -0.16 -3.93
C GLU A 72 16.68 -1.18 -2.81
N GLN A 73 17.73 -1.02 -2.01
CA GLN A 73 17.96 -1.86 -0.83
C GLN A 73 16.82 -1.73 0.19
N ALA A 74 16.37 -0.50 0.47
CA ALA A 74 15.26 -0.26 1.38
C ALA A 74 13.96 -0.90 0.85
N VAL A 75 13.68 -0.81 -0.46
CA VAL A 75 12.54 -1.51 -1.07
C VAL A 75 12.63 -3.01 -0.79
N VAL A 76 13.79 -3.63 -1.06
CA VAL A 76 13.99 -5.08 -0.86
C VAL A 76 13.76 -5.47 0.60
N GLU A 77 14.32 -4.74 1.56
CA GLU A 77 14.18 -5.08 2.98
C GLU A 77 12.76 -4.85 3.52
N VAL A 78 12.08 -3.79 3.08
CA VAL A 78 10.69 -3.52 3.49
C VAL A 78 9.75 -4.59 2.96
N VAL A 79 9.90 -5.03 1.70
CA VAL A 79 9.02 -6.05 1.09
C VAL A 79 9.42 -7.49 1.39
N ARG A 80 10.55 -7.69 2.07
CA ARG A 80 11.07 -9.02 2.39
C ARG A 80 10.01 -9.90 3.08
N ASP A 81 9.93 -11.15 2.64
CA ASP A 81 9.03 -12.13 3.22
C ASP A 81 9.37 -12.39 4.70
N ARG A 82 8.34 -12.27 5.54
CA ARG A 82 8.40 -12.52 6.99
C ARG A 82 7.35 -13.54 7.42
N SER A 83 6.85 -14.34 6.48
CA SER A 83 5.75 -15.29 6.72
C SER A 83 6.09 -16.37 7.75
N THR A 84 7.37 -16.63 7.98
CA THR A 84 7.88 -17.61 8.95
C THR A 84 8.01 -17.06 10.38
N LYS A 85 7.79 -15.76 10.59
CA LYS A 85 7.85 -15.10 11.90
C LYS A 85 6.47 -15.00 12.54
N SER A 86 6.44 -14.78 13.86
CA SER A 86 5.20 -14.35 14.51
C SER A 86 4.79 -12.96 14.01
N LEU A 87 3.50 -12.63 14.08
CA LEU A 87 3.00 -11.30 13.67
C LEU A 87 3.65 -10.17 14.49
N VAL A 88 3.93 -10.42 15.78
CA VAL A 88 4.56 -9.44 16.66
C VAL A 88 6.00 -9.18 16.23
N ASP A 89 6.77 -10.24 15.97
CA ASP A 89 8.18 -10.11 15.56
C ASP A 89 8.30 -9.48 14.17
N ALA A 90 7.45 -9.90 13.23
CA ALA A 90 7.41 -9.32 11.89
C ALA A 90 7.08 -7.82 11.93
N ASN A 91 6.09 -7.42 12.74
CA ASN A 91 5.71 -6.03 12.91
C ASN A 91 6.82 -5.20 13.56
N GLN A 92 7.50 -5.75 14.59
CA GLN A 92 8.61 -5.07 15.26
C GLN A 92 9.78 -4.82 14.31
N GLU A 93 10.11 -5.78 13.44
CA GLU A 93 11.15 -5.59 12.42
C GLU A 93 10.80 -4.50 11.42
N VAL A 94 9.58 -4.50 10.88
CA VAL A 94 9.13 -3.44 9.96
C VAL A 94 9.15 -2.08 10.65
N TRP A 95 8.72 -2.00 11.91
CA TRP A 95 8.74 -0.76 12.65
C TRP A 95 10.17 -0.24 12.90
N ASN A 96 11.12 -1.13 13.20
CA ASN A 96 12.52 -0.73 13.35
C ASN A 96 13.08 -0.16 12.03
N LEU A 97 12.77 -0.79 10.88
CA LEU A 97 13.17 -0.26 9.57
C LEU A 97 12.60 1.14 9.32
N LEU A 98 11.34 1.37 9.67
CA LEU A 98 10.70 2.68 9.46
C LEU A 98 11.21 3.76 10.40
N ARG A 99 11.62 3.41 11.63
CA ARG A 99 12.06 4.35 12.65
C ARG A 99 13.56 4.65 12.58
N ASP A 100 14.38 3.61 12.44
CA ASP A 100 15.83 3.70 12.62
C ASP A 100 16.59 3.76 11.29
N GLY A 101 15.96 3.36 10.18
CA GLY A 101 16.61 3.22 8.87
C GLY A 101 17.31 1.88 8.73
#